data_AF-A0A519KT17-F1
#
_entry.id   AF-A0A519KT17-F1
#
_cell.length_a   1.000
_cell.length_b   1.000
_cell.length_c   1.000
_cell.angle_alpha   90.00
_cell.angle_beta   90.00
_cell.angle_gamma   90.00
#
_symmetry.space_group_name_H-M   'P 1'
#
loop_
_entity.id
_entity.type
_entity.pdbx_description
1 polymer ?
#
loop_
_entity_poly.entity_id
_entity_poly.type
_entity_poly.pdbx_seq_one_letter_code
_entity_poly.pdbx_strand_id
1 'polypeptide(L)'
;MPDLMPVLHLAASELTLAVGALVLLMLGAFMGEKSARLISGLSVALLVAGAVLSATGPLGVAFNGAFVADSLSVYAKVLIYLAAAIAIILGDGWMHRNRIARFEYP
;
A
#
# COMPACT_ATOMS: atom_id res chain seq x y z
N MET A 1 3.77 -3.29 -30.86
CA MET A 1 4.31 -3.43 -29.50
C MET A 1 3.10 -3.44 -28.58
N PRO A 2 2.95 -4.37 -27.61
CA PRO A 2 1.82 -4.30 -26.70
C PRO A 2 1.85 -2.94 -26.01
N ASP A 3 0.77 -2.16 -26.15
CA ASP A 3 0.70 -0.83 -25.57
C ASP A 3 0.72 -0.97 -24.04
N LEU A 4 1.82 -0.53 -23.43
CA LEU A 4 2.07 -0.71 -21.99
C LEU A 4 1.17 0.19 -21.13
N MET A 5 0.71 1.31 -21.69
CA MET A 5 -0.09 2.32 -20.98
C MET A 5 -1.41 1.77 -20.38
N PRO A 6 -2.27 1.07 -21.13
CA PRO A 6 -3.49 0.49 -20.56
C PRO A 6 -3.20 -0.62 -19.53
N VAL A 7 -2.11 -1.38 -19.72
CA VAL A 7 -1.68 -2.45 -18.81
C VAL A 7 -1.23 -1.88 -17.47
N LEU A 8 -0.50 -0.76 -17.50
CA LEU A 8 -0.04 -0.06 -16.30
C LEU A 8 -1.19 0.62 -15.55
N HIS A 9 -2.21 1.12 -16.26
CA HIS A 9 -3.41 1.66 -15.63
C HIS A 9 -4.19 0.61 -14.84
N LEU A 10 -4.23 -0.63 -15.30
CA LEU A 10 -4.85 -1.75 -14.57
C LEU A 10 -4.12 -2.07 -13.25
N ALA A 11 -2.81 -1.86 -13.21
CA ALA A 11 -1.96 -2.08 -12.04
C ALA A 11 -1.63 -0.79 -11.26
N ALA A 12 -2.40 0.29 -11.47
CA ALA A 12 -2.09 1.61 -10.91
C ALA A 12 -2.14 1.63 -9.37
N SER A 13 -3.06 0.89 -8.76
CA SER A 13 -3.15 0.75 -7.29
C SER A 13 -1.89 0.15 -6.70
N GLU A 14 -1.39 -0.93 -7.30
CA GLU A 14 -0.22 -1.67 -6.87
C GLU A 14 1.05 -0.85 -7.08
N LEU A 15 1.15 -0.16 -8.22
CA LEU A 15 2.28 0.70 -8.52
C LEU A 15 2.35 1.87 -7.52
N THR A 16 1.20 2.46 -7.18
CA THR A 16 1.12 3.54 -6.19
C THR A 16 1.60 3.06 -4.82
N LEU A 17 1.18 1.87 -4.40
CA LEU A 17 1.62 1.27 -3.14
C LEU A 17 3.10 0.92 -3.13
N ALA A 18 3.61 0.32 -4.21
CA ALA A 18 5.02 -0.06 -4.32
C ALA A 18 5.93 1.17 -4.26
N VAL A 19 5.63 2.20 -5.07
CA VAL A 19 6.40 3.45 -5.08
C VAL A 19 6.25 4.19 -3.74
N GLY A 20 5.04 4.29 -3.21
CA GLY A 20 4.79 4.95 -1.93
C GLY A 20 5.51 4.26 -0.78
N ALA A 21 5.51 2.92 -0.72
CA ALA A 21 6.23 2.17 0.29
C ALA A 21 7.75 2.41 0.24
N LEU A 22 8.34 2.45 -0.97
CA LEU A 22 9.76 2.77 -1.15
C LEU A 22 10.09 4.20 -0.69
N VAL A 23 9.23 5.17 -1.01
CA VAL A 23 9.40 6.56 -0.54
C VAL A 23 9.32 6.63 0.98
N LEU A 24 8.34 5.96 1.60
CA LEU A 24 8.20 5.93 3.05
C LEU A 24 9.38 5.23 3.74
N LEU A 25 9.91 4.15 3.15
CA LEU A 25 11.11 3.48 3.62
C LEU A 25 12.31 4.44 3.60
N MET A 26 12.50 5.17 2.50
CA MET A 26 13.59 6.14 2.39
C MET A 26 13.44 7.29 3.38
N LEU A 27 12.23 7.83 3.55
CA LEU A 27 11.96 8.85 4.56
C LEU A 27 12.26 8.33 5.98
N GLY A 28 11.93 7.07 6.29
CA GLY A 28 12.29 6.43 7.55
C GLY A 28 13.78 6.27 7.77
N ALA A 29 14.51 5.84 6.74
CA ALA A 29 15.95 5.69 6.79
C ALA A 29 16.66 7.04 7.04
N PHE A 30 16.18 8.15 6.46
CA PHE A 30 16.79 9.47 6.62
C PHE A 30 16.36 10.23 7.89
N MET A 31 15.13 10.04 8.39
CA MET A 31 14.61 10.79 9.57
C MET A 31 14.84 10.08 10.93
N GLY A 32 15.17 8.79 10.94
CA GLY A 32 15.47 8.03 12.16
C GLY A 32 14.26 7.72 13.06
N GLU A 33 14.51 7.22 14.28
CA GLU A 33 13.50 6.62 15.19
C GLU A 33 12.36 7.56 15.61
N LYS A 34 12.56 8.89 15.60
CA LYS A 34 11.49 9.86 15.89
C LYS A 34 10.41 9.92 14.80
N SER A 35 10.67 9.37 13.62
CA SER A 35 9.75 9.38 12.47
C SER A 35 8.73 8.24 12.49
N ALA A 36 8.89 7.24 13.36
CA ALA A 36 8.07 6.02 13.33
C ALA A 36 6.55 6.31 13.35
N ARG A 37 6.11 7.27 14.16
CA ARG A 37 4.69 7.65 14.24
C ARG A 37 4.18 8.38 13.00
N LEU A 38 5.02 9.21 12.38
CA LEU A 38 4.68 9.90 11.12
C LEU A 38 4.59 8.91 9.97
N ILE A 39 5.53 7.98 9.87
CA ILE A 39 5.56 6.95 8.82
C ILE A 39 4.38 6.00 8.95
N SER A 40 4.06 5.55 10.17
CA SER A 40 2.87 4.74 10.41
C SER A 40 1.58 5.42 9.91
N GLY A 41 1.40 6.71 10.24
CA GLY A 41 0.27 7.50 9.75
C GLY A 41 0.25 7.65 8.22
N LEU A 42 1.41 7.92 7.60
CA LEU A 42 1.52 8.02 6.14
C LEU A 42 1.29 6.69 5.43
N SER A 43 1.73 5.56 6.00
CA SER A 43 1.48 4.23 5.47
C SER A 43 -0.02 3.90 5.48
N VAL A 44 -0.74 4.26 6.55
CA VAL A 44 -2.20 4.13 6.60
C VAL A 44 -2.86 4.98 5.52
N ALA A 45 -2.44 6.24 5.36
CA ALA A 45 -2.97 7.11 4.31
C ALA A 45 -2.72 6.55 2.90
N LEU A 46 -1.54 5.97 2.66
CA LEU A 46 -1.18 5.33 1.40
C LEU A 46 -2.06 4.11 1.10
N LEU A 47 -2.33 3.27 2.11
CA LEU A 47 -3.22 2.12 1.98
C LEU A 47 -4.66 2.53 1.66
N VAL A 48 -5.16 3.58 2.32
CA VAL A 48 -6.49 4.11 2.03
C VAL A 48 -6.56 4.69 0.61
N ALA A 49 -5.53 5.42 0.16
CA ALA A 49 -5.45 5.90 -1.22
C ALA A 49 -5.42 4.74 -2.23
N GLY A 50 -4.65 3.68 -1.95
CA GLY A 50 -4.62 2.47 -2.76
C GLY A 50 -5.98 1.77 -2.85
N ALA A 51 -6.74 1.75 -1.75
CA ALA A 51 -8.11 1.20 -1.72
C ALA A 51 -9.07 1.99 -2.60
N VAL A 52 -9.03 3.33 -2.55
CA VAL A 52 -9.86 4.18 -3.42
C VAL A 52 -9.49 3.95 -4.88
N LEU A 53 -8.20 3.95 -5.21
CA LEU A 53 -7.71 3.72 -6.57
C LEU A 53 -8.12 2.35 -7.11
N SER A 54 -8.02 1.30 -6.29
CA SER A 54 -8.46 -0.04 -6.67
C SER A 54 -9.96 -0.10 -6.91
N ALA A 55 -10.77 0.63 -6.13
CA ALA A 55 -12.23 0.64 -6.26
C ALA A 55 -12.74 1.41 -7.49
N THR A 56 -12.03 2.46 -7.92
CA THR A 56 -12.38 3.27 -9.11
C THR A 56 -11.67 2.83 -10.39
N GLY A 57 -10.84 1.79 -10.32
CA GLY A 57 -10.05 1.30 -11.44
C GLY A 57 -10.88 0.58 -12.52
N PRO A 58 -10.40 0.55 -13.77
CA PRO A 58 -11.04 -0.22 -14.84
C PRO A 58 -10.91 -1.72 -14.62
N LEU A 59 -11.90 -2.49 -15.07
CA LEU A 59 -11.84 -3.95 -15.11
C LEU A 59 -11.18 -4.41 -16.40
N GLY A 60 -10.42 -5.51 -16.36
CA GLY A 60 -9.74 -6.03 -17.54
C GLY A 60 -8.67 -7.08 -17.25
N VAL A 61 -8.04 -7.57 -18.31
CA VAL A 61 -6.93 -8.52 -18.23
C VAL A 61 -5.67 -7.85 -18.77
N ALA A 62 -4.60 -7.93 -18.00
CA ALA A 62 -3.29 -7.34 -18.27
C ALA A 62 -2.21 -8.43 -18.29
N PHE A 63 -1.02 -8.08 -18.82
CA PHE A 63 0.17 -8.93 -18.84
C PHE A 63 -0.05 -10.32 -19.43
N ASN A 64 -0.69 -10.41 -20.60
CA ASN A 64 -0.95 -11.66 -21.32
C ASN A 64 -1.70 -12.71 -20.46
N GLY A 65 -2.60 -12.27 -19.58
CA GLY A 65 -3.37 -13.14 -18.69
C GLY A 65 -2.81 -13.31 -17.29
N ALA A 66 -1.63 -12.75 -16.99
CA ALA A 66 -1.03 -12.84 -15.65
C ALA A 66 -1.74 -11.95 -14.61
N PHE A 67 -2.47 -10.93 -15.04
CA PHE A 67 -3.22 -10.04 -14.16
C PHE A 67 -4.67 -9.95 -14.61
N VAL A 68 -5.59 -10.26 -13.69
CA VAL A 68 -7.04 -10.19 -13.93
C VAL A 68 -7.62 -9.23 -12.91
N ALA A 69 -8.19 -8.12 -13.40
CA ALA A 69 -8.97 -7.17 -12.62
C ALA A 69 -10.45 -7.43 -12.86
N ASP A 70 -11.02 -8.33 -12.06
CA ASP A 70 -12.46 -8.58 -11.98
C ASP A 70 -13.03 -8.01 -10.67
N SER A 71 -14.35 -8.05 -10.53
CA SER A 71 -15.06 -7.52 -9.35
C SER A 71 -14.59 -8.18 -8.05
N LEU A 72 -14.26 -9.48 -8.09
CA LEU A 72 -13.74 -10.22 -6.94
C LEU A 72 -12.33 -9.74 -6.56
N SER A 73 -11.45 -9.57 -7.53
CA SER A 73 -10.08 -9.09 -7.32
C SER A 73 -10.08 -7.67 -6.78
N VAL A 74 -10.94 -6.79 -7.30
CA VAL A 74 -11.10 -5.42 -6.76
C VAL A 74 -11.57 -5.46 -5.31
N TYR A 75 -12.60 -6.26 -5.00
CA TYR A 75 -13.09 -6.42 -3.63
C TYR A 75 -11.99 -6.95 -2.69
N ALA A 76 -11.27 -7.99 -3.11
CA ALA A 76 -10.20 -8.60 -2.32
C ALA A 76 -9.07 -7.61 -2.05
N LYS A 77 -8.64 -6.83 -3.05
CA LYS A 77 -7.60 -5.80 -2.90
C LYS A 77 -8.00 -4.73 -1.89
N VAL A 78 -9.20 -4.18 -2.02
CA VAL A 78 -9.72 -3.18 -1.07
C VAL A 78 -9.75 -3.73 0.35
N LEU A 79 -10.22 -4.97 0.52
CA LEU A 79 -10.26 -5.63 1.83
C LEU A 79 -8.85 -5.82 2.41
N ILE A 80 -7.88 -6.24 1.61
CA ILE A 80 -6.48 -6.40 2.03
C ILE A 80 -5.89 -5.04 2.46
N TYR A 81 -6.11 -3.97 1.70
CA TYR A 81 -5.56 -2.66 2.04
C TYR A 81 -6.15 -2.10 3.34
N LEU A 82 -7.47 -2.27 3.55
CA LEU A 82 -8.11 -1.87 4.81
C LEU A 82 -7.64 -2.73 5.99
N ALA A 83 -7.51 -4.05 5.81
CA ALA A 83 -7.00 -4.95 6.84
C ALA A 83 -5.56 -4.59 7.24
N ALA A 84 -4.70 -4.29 6.25
CA ALA A 84 -3.33 -3.83 6.49
C ALA A 84 -3.31 -2.49 7.23
N ALA A 85 -4.19 -1.54 6.88
CA ALA A 85 -4.26 -0.25 7.55
C ALA A 85 -4.64 -0.41 9.04
N ILE A 86 -5.61 -1.28 9.34
CA ILE A 86 -6.01 -1.61 10.71
C ILE A 86 -4.85 -2.28 11.47
N ALA A 87 -4.13 -3.21 10.82
CA ALA A 87 -3.00 -3.90 11.43
C ALA A 87 -1.89 -2.91 11.85
N ILE A 88 -1.59 -1.91 11.02
CA ILE A 88 -0.62 -0.86 11.34
C ILE A 88 -1.07 -0.02 12.55
N ILE A 89 -2.34 0.40 12.59
CA ILE A 89 -2.90 1.17 13.71
C ILE A 89 -2.82 0.39 15.02
N LEU A 90 -3.21 -0.89 15.00
CA LEU A 90 -3.18 -1.75 16.18
C LEU A 90 -1.75 -2.00 16.68
N GLY A 91 -0.80 -2.17 15.76
CA GLY A 91 0.58 -2.44 16.13
C GLY A 91 1.34 -1.23 16.63
N ASP A 92 1.06 -0.01 16.18
CA ASP A 92 1.72 1.21 16.67
C ASP A 92 1.59 1.34 18.20
N GLY A 93 0.41 1.04 18.75
CA GLY A 93 0.15 1.05 20.19
C GLY A 93 0.89 -0.05 20.96
N TRP A 94 1.11 -1.22 20.37
CA TRP A 94 1.90 -2.30 20.98
C TRP A 94 3.41 -1.99 20.94
N MET A 95 3.89 -1.47 19.80
CA MET A 95 5.28 -1.10 19.56
C MET A 95 5.76 0.00 20.52
N HIS A 96 4.93 1.03 20.73
CA HIS A 96 5.19 2.11 21.68
C HIS A 96 5.27 1.61 23.12
N ARG A 97 4.36 0.71 23.53
CA ARG A 97 4.36 0.13 24.89
C ARG A 97 5.62 -0.68 25.18
N ASN A 98 6.12 -1.39 24.17
CA ASN A 98 7.29 -2.26 24.31
C ASN A 98 8.63 -1.56 24.02
N ARG A 99 8.64 -0.24 23.77
CA ARG A 99 9.84 0.56 23.44
C ARG A 99 10.67 0.02 22.27
N ILE A 100 10.05 -0.74 21.38
CA ILE A 100 10.66 -1.26 20.14
C ILE A 100 10.15 -0.51 18.91
N ALA A 101 9.60 0.70 19.12
CA ALA A 101 9.07 1.56 18.07
C ALA A 101 10.20 2.03 17.14
N ARG A 102 10.43 1.23 16.10
CA ARG A 102 11.25 1.56 14.94
C ARG A 102 10.36 1.81 13.73
N PHE A 103 10.92 2.52 12.75
CA PHE A 103 10.23 2.77 11.50
C PHE A 103 10.06 1.48 10.68
N GLU A 104 10.99 0.54 10.83
CA GLU A 104 10.86 -0.84 10.36
C GLU A 104 10.10 -1.64 11.43
N TYR A 105 9.08 -2.38 11.01
CA TYR A 105 8.49 -3.41 11.87
C TYR A 105 9.56 -4.47 12.17
N PRO A 106 9.81 -4.83 13.45
CA PRO A 106 10.67 -5.94 13.79
C PRO A 106 10.07 -7.30 13.39
#